data_AF-A0A8J3WSM5-F1
#
_entry.id   AF-A0A8J3WSM5-F1
#
_cell.length_a   1.000
_cell.length_b   1.000
_cell.length_c   1.000
_cell.angle_alpha   90.00
_cell.angle_beta   90.00
_cell.angle_gamma   90.00
#
_symmetry.space_group_name_H-M   'P 1'
#
loop_
_entity.id
_entity.type
_entity.pdbx_description
1 polymer ?
#
loop_
_entity_poly.entity_id
_entity_poly.type
_entity_poly.pdbx_seq_one_letter_code
_entity_poly.pdbx_strand_id
1 'polypeptide(L)'
;MTGIVALDICMAVGLLTGGAAALWKLFQFLKRLGDVFDDWNGEPAREGVPGRPGVMARLAQIEEQLHPNHGTSFRDAVDRVAASVARLEDHFHEHLREHPKG
;
A
#
# COMPACT_ATOMS: atom_id res chain seq x y z
N MET A 1 -34.19 36.27 -13.54
CA MET A 1 -34.23 37.69 -13.12
C MET A 1 -35.52 37.86 -12.35
N THR A 2 -35.42 37.85 -11.02
CA THR A 2 -36.56 37.95 -10.09
C THR A 2 -37.16 39.36 -10.06
N GLY A 3 -36.52 40.34 -10.70
CA GLY A 3 -36.96 41.73 -10.74
C GLY A 3 -36.45 42.55 -9.55
N ILE A 4 -35.86 41.89 -8.56
CA ILE A 4 -35.19 42.53 -7.41
C ILE A 4 -33.68 42.44 -7.66
N VAL A 5 -33.08 43.57 -8.03
CA VAL A 5 -31.66 43.66 -8.42
C VAL A 5 -30.72 43.05 -7.36
N ALA A 6 -31.00 43.27 -6.07
CA ALA A 6 -30.21 42.70 -4.98
C ALA A 6 -30.25 41.16 -4.94
N LEU A 7 -31.41 40.54 -5.20
CA LEU A 7 -31.55 39.08 -5.23
C LEU A 7 -30.83 38.47 -6.43
N ASP A 8 -30.92 39.11 -7.59
CA ASP A 8 -30.26 38.64 -8.81
C ASP A 8 -28.72 38.73 -8.69
N ILE A 9 -28.18 39.77 -8.03
CA ILE A 9 -26.75 39.88 -7.72
C ILE A 9 -26.31 38.77 -6.74
N CYS A 10 -27.06 38.53 -5.67
CA CYS A 10 -26.74 37.49 -4.69
C CYS A 10 -26.69 36.10 -5.33
N MET A 11 -27.62 35.77 -6.23
CA MET A 11 -27.60 34.50 -6.97
C MET A 11 -26.42 34.42 -7.94
N ALA A 12 -26.12 35.49 -8.67
CA ALA A 12 -24.97 35.53 -9.57
C ALA A 12 -23.65 35.33 -8.81
N VAL A 13 -23.46 36.02 -7.69
CA VAL A 13 -22.29 35.87 -6.82
C VAL A 13 -22.22 34.45 -6.24
N GLY A 14 -23.34 33.89 -5.79
CA GLY A 14 -23.42 32.53 -5.28
C GLY A 14 -23.06 31.46 -6.33
N LEU A 15 -23.53 31.63 -7.57
CA LEU A 15 -23.19 30.74 -8.69
C LEU A 15 -21.72 30.84 -9.07
N LEU A 16 -21.15 32.05 -9.10
CA LEU A 16 -19.74 32.26 -9.42
C LEU A 16 -18.82 31.69 -8.33
N THR A 17 -19.12 31.97 -7.06
CA THR A 17 -18.32 31.47 -5.93
C THR A 17 -18.48 29.96 -5.75
N GLY A 18 -19.70 29.43 -5.82
CA GLY A 18 -19.95 27.98 -5.78
C GLY A 18 -19.29 27.25 -6.95
N GLY A 19 -19.37 27.82 -8.16
CA GLY A 19 -18.73 27.27 -9.35
C GLY A 19 -17.20 27.25 -9.24
N ALA A 20 -16.59 28.34 -8.77
CA ALA A 20 -15.14 28.40 -8.54
C ALA A 20 -14.68 27.37 -7.49
N ALA A 21 -15.43 27.23 -6.39
CA ALA A 21 -15.12 26.23 -5.36
C ALA A 21 -15.25 24.79 -5.89
N ALA A 22 -16.24 24.52 -6.73
CA ALA A 22 -16.43 23.22 -7.36
C ALA A 22 -15.27 22.88 -8.32
N LEU A 23 -14.86 23.84 -9.16
CA LEU A 23 -13.70 23.69 -10.06
C LEU A 23 -12.40 23.46 -9.28
N TRP A 24 -12.19 24.20 -8.19
CA TRP A 24 -11.02 24.01 -7.33
C TRP A 24 -10.99 22.60 -6.73
N LYS A 25 -12.13 22.11 -6.21
CA LYS A 25 -12.22 20.74 -5.68
C LYS A 25 -11.98 19.69 -6.76
N LEU A 26 -12.51 19.89 -7.95
CA LEU A 26 -12.28 18.99 -9.08
C LEU A 26 -10.80 18.94 -9.47
N PHE A 27 -10.14 20.10 -9.55
CA PHE A 27 -8.70 20.18 -9.81
C PHE A 27 -7.87 19.44 -8.75
N GLN A 28 -8.17 19.66 -7.46
CA GLN A 28 -7.49 18.96 -6.37
C GLN A 28 -7.72 17.44 -6.43
N PHE A 29 -8.91 17.00 -6.80
CA PHE A 29 -9.21 15.59 -6.99
C PHE A 29 -8.42 14.98 -8.15
N LEU A 30 -8.38 15.64 -9.31
CA LEU A 30 -7.58 15.21 -10.46
C LEU A 30 -6.09 15.14 -10.13
N LYS A 31 -5.57 16.13 -9.39
CA LYS A 31 -4.18 16.12 -8.94
C LYS A 31 -3.88 14.90 -8.05
N ARG A 32 -4.78 14.56 -7.12
CA ARG A 32 -4.63 13.37 -6.28
C ARG A 32 -4.64 12.07 -7.09
N LEU A 33 -5.46 11.99 -8.14
CA LEU A 33 -5.43 10.83 -9.04
C LEU A 33 -4.10 10.73 -9.80
N GLY A 34 -3.53 11.87 -10.21
CA GLY A 34 -2.17 11.93 -10.77
C GLY A 34 -1.13 11.39 -9.79
N ASP A 35 -1.13 11.87 -8.55
CA ASP A 35 -0.18 11.40 -7.52
C ASP A 35 -0.28 9.86 -7.30
N VAL A 36 -1.50 9.30 -7.36
CA VAL A 36 -1.71 7.83 -7.25
C VAL A 36 -1.19 7.09 -8.48
N PHE A 37 -1.41 7.66 -9.67
CA PHE A 37 -0.91 7.08 -10.92
C PHE A 37 0.61 7.09 -10.97
N ASP A 38 1.25 8.15 -10.46
CA ASP A 38 2.70 8.28 -10.37
C ASP A 38 3.28 7.25 -9.39
N ASP A 39 2.68 7.02 -8.22
CA ASP A 39 3.15 5.97 -7.29
C ASP A 39 2.91 4.55 -7.85
N TRP A 40 1.84 4.35 -8.62
CA TRP A 40 1.54 3.07 -9.27
C TRP A 40 2.58 2.70 -10.34
N ASN A 41 2.93 3.64 -11.23
CA ASN A 41 3.93 3.43 -12.26
C ASN A 41 5.37 3.52 -11.72
N GLY A 42 5.57 4.30 -10.68
CA GLY A 42 6.88 4.68 -10.17
C GLY A 42 7.45 5.91 -10.85
N GLU A 43 8.57 6.40 -10.31
CA GLU A 43 9.28 7.55 -10.83
C GLU A 43 10.65 7.13 -11.37
N PRO A 44 11.06 7.58 -12.57
CA PRO A 44 12.37 7.29 -13.11
C PRO A 44 13.47 7.92 -12.25
N ALA A 45 14.69 7.37 -12.34
CA ALA A 45 15.85 7.99 -11.71
C ALA A 45 16.13 9.36 -12.34
N ARG A 46 16.49 10.33 -11.50
CA ARG A 46 16.88 11.69 -11.89
C ARG A 46 18.26 12.00 -11.33
N GLU A 47 18.92 13.03 -11.84
CA GLU A 47 20.29 13.37 -11.44
C GLU A 47 20.42 13.50 -9.91
N GLY A 48 21.27 12.67 -9.32
CA GLY A 48 21.49 12.62 -7.86
C GLY A 48 20.39 11.95 -7.02
N VAL A 49 19.27 11.48 -7.61
CA VAL A 49 18.18 10.83 -6.87
C VAL A 49 17.78 9.50 -7.53
N PRO A 50 17.87 8.37 -6.81
CA PRO A 50 17.45 7.07 -7.35
C PRO A 50 15.95 7.07 -7.66
N GLY A 51 15.58 6.36 -8.72
CA GLY A 51 14.19 6.19 -9.11
C GLY A 51 13.39 5.47 -8.03
N ARG A 52 12.08 5.75 -7.98
CA ARG A 52 11.16 5.12 -7.05
C ARG A 52 10.43 3.99 -7.78
N PRO A 53 10.56 2.72 -7.36
CA PRO A 53 9.86 1.62 -8.02
C PRO A 53 8.35 1.78 -7.84
N GLY A 54 7.61 1.52 -8.92
CA GLY A 54 6.15 1.49 -8.91
C GLY A 54 5.59 0.30 -8.13
N VAL A 55 4.28 0.32 -7.91
CA VAL A 55 3.57 -0.69 -7.10
C VAL A 55 3.79 -2.11 -7.64
N MET A 56 3.68 -2.33 -8.96
CA MET A 56 3.84 -3.67 -9.53
C MET A 56 5.25 -4.24 -9.36
N ALA A 57 6.27 -3.38 -9.49
CA ALA A 57 7.65 -3.79 -9.24
C ALA A 57 7.88 -4.16 -7.77
N ARG A 58 7.28 -3.42 -6.83
CA ARG A 58 7.34 -3.75 -5.39
C ARG A 58 6.59 -5.04 -5.07
N LEU A 59 5.41 -5.24 -5.66
CA LEU A 59 4.62 -6.46 -5.48
C LEU A 59 5.39 -7.68 -5.98
N ALA A 60 6.03 -7.61 -7.15
CA ALA A 60 6.87 -8.69 -7.66
C ALA A 60 8.00 -9.06 -6.69
N GLN A 61 8.66 -8.08 -6.08
CA GLN A 61 9.70 -8.34 -5.06
C GLN A 61 9.14 -9.01 -3.80
N ILE A 62 7.94 -8.61 -3.37
CA ILE A 62 7.26 -9.24 -2.23
C ILE A 62 6.87 -10.68 -2.58
N GLU A 63 6.29 -10.89 -3.76
CA GLU A 63 5.90 -12.21 -4.25
C GLU A 63 7.10 -13.16 -4.32
N GLU A 64 8.26 -12.69 -4.76
CA GLU A 64 9.50 -13.48 -4.77
C GLU A 64 9.90 -13.95 -3.35
N GLN A 65 9.68 -13.13 -2.32
CA GLN A 65 9.95 -13.50 -0.94
C GLN A 65 8.95 -14.49 -0.35
N LEU A 66 7.72 -14.52 -0.90
CA LEU A 66 6.63 -15.39 -0.44
C LEU A 66 6.56 -16.73 -1.21
N HIS A 67 7.35 -16.88 -2.27
CA HIS A 67 7.53 -18.15 -2.96
C HIS A 67 8.83 -18.83 -2.50
N PRO A 68 8.83 -20.16 -2.35
CA PRO A 68 10.07 -20.88 -2.05
C PRO A 68 11.09 -20.67 -3.17
N ASN A 69 12.33 -20.36 -2.81
CA ASN A 69 13.43 -20.19 -3.77
C ASN A 69 14.67 -21.01 -3.39
N HIS A 70 14.46 -22.09 -2.63
CA HIS A 70 15.48 -23.03 -2.19
C HIS A 70 16.50 -22.47 -1.18
N GLY A 71 16.13 -21.43 -0.43
CA GLY A 71 16.80 -21.13 0.85
C GLY A 71 17.00 -19.67 1.19
N THR A 72 16.76 -18.75 0.24
CA THR A 72 17.05 -17.32 0.43
C THR A 72 15.80 -16.47 0.62
N SER A 73 14.63 -16.99 0.27
CA SER A 73 13.35 -16.30 0.47
C SER A 73 12.98 -16.24 1.94
N PHE A 74 12.16 -15.25 2.29
CA PHE A 74 11.54 -15.17 3.60
C PHE A 74 10.73 -16.43 3.93
N ARG A 75 10.00 -16.97 2.94
CA ARG A 75 9.26 -18.23 3.12
C ARG A 75 10.16 -19.40 3.49
N ASP A 76 11.29 -19.58 2.82
CA ASP A 76 12.23 -20.65 3.14
C ASP A 76 12.79 -20.49 4.57
N ALA A 77 13.00 -19.25 5.02
CA ALA A 77 13.43 -18.98 6.39
C ALA A 77 12.35 -19.39 7.41
N VAL A 78 11.08 -19.07 7.14
CA VAL A 78 9.94 -19.50 7.97
C VAL A 78 9.83 -21.02 8.00
N ASP A 79 9.92 -21.69 6.86
CA ASP A 79 9.82 -23.16 6.76
C ASP A 79 10.95 -23.85 7.54
N ARG A 80 12.18 -23.31 7.51
CA ARG A 80 13.29 -23.83 8.34
C ARG A 80 13.03 -23.69 9.84
N VAL A 81 12.46 -22.56 10.27
CA VAL A 81 12.10 -22.34 11.67
C VAL A 81 11.00 -23.31 12.09
N ALA A 82 9.94 -23.44 11.29
CA ALA A 82 8.85 -24.37 11.55
C ALA A 82 9.35 -25.81 11.68
N ALA A 83 10.23 -26.25 10.77
CA ALA A 83 10.84 -27.58 10.84
C ALA A 83 11.73 -27.76 12.09
N SER A 84 12.38 -26.71 12.56
CA SER A 84 13.21 -26.75 13.78
C SER A 84 12.35 -26.87 15.03
N VAL A 85 11.22 -26.16 15.08
CA VAL A 85 10.24 -26.27 16.17
C VAL A 85 9.65 -27.67 16.22
N ALA A 86 9.20 -28.22 15.08
CA ALA A 86 8.65 -29.57 15.02
C ALA A 86 9.64 -30.63 15.55
N ARG A 87 10.93 -30.53 15.16
CA ARG A 87 11.96 -31.44 15.68
C ARG A 87 12.16 -31.33 17.19
N LEU A 88 12.06 -30.13 17.75
CA LEU A 88 12.15 -29.94 19.20
C LEU A 88 10.96 -30.58 19.91
N GLU A 89 9.75 -30.37 19.38
CA GLU A 89 8.52 -30.96 19.91
C GLU A 89 8.60 -32.50 19.90
N ASP A 90 9.03 -33.10 18.80
CA ASP A 90 9.23 -34.55 18.69
C ASP A 90 10.23 -35.06 19.73
N HIS A 91 11.37 -34.39 19.85
CA HIS A 91 12.41 -34.76 20.83
C HIS A 91 11.91 -34.65 22.27
N PHE A 92 11.18 -33.59 22.62
CA PHE A 92 10.59 -33.45 23.95
C PHE A 92 9.54 -34.53 24.22
N HIS A 93 8.72 -34.87 23.22
CA HIS A 93 7.72 -35.91 23.38
C HIS A 93 8.36 -37.29 23.62
N GLU A 94 9.42 -37.62 22.87
CA GLU A 94 10.20 -38.84 23.08
C GLU A 94 10.83 -38.87 24.48
N HIS A 95 11.47 -37.78 24.92
CA HIS A 95 12.05 -37.68 26.26
C HIS A 95 11.02 -37.89 27.38
N LEU A 96 9.83 -37.32 27.25
CA LEU A 96 8.75 -37.51 28.22
C LEU A 96 8.19 -38.94 28.23
N ARG A 97 8.26 -39.67 27.11
CA ARG A 97 7.87 -41.08 27.05
C ARG A 97 8.89 -41.99 27.73
N GLU A 98 10.18 -41.69 27.59
CA GLU A 98 11.27 -42.47 28.21
C GLU A 98 11.41 -42.19 29.70
N HIS A 99 11.11 -40.95 30.13
CA HIS A 99 11.18 -40.53 31.53
C HIS A 99 9.81 -40.04 32.03
N PRO A 100 8.81 -40.94 32.20
CA PRO A 100 7.54 -40.56 32.77
C PRO A 100 7.77 -40.06 34.19
N LYS A 101 7.28 -38.85 34.50
CA LYS A 101 7.28 -38.34 35.88
C LYS A 101 6.41 -39.29 36.71
N GLY A 102 7.06 -40.05 37.60
CA GLY A 102 6.41 -40.87 38.62
C GLY A 102 5.69 -40.03 39.66
#